data_AF-A0A352JFR9-F1
#
_entry.id   AF-A0A352JFR9-F1
#
_cell.length_a   1.000
_cell.length_b   1.000
_cell.length_c   1.000
_cell.angle_alpha   90.00
_cell.angle_beta   90.00
_cell.angle_gamma   90.00
#
_symmetry.space_group_name_H-M   'P 1'
#
loop_
_entity.id
_entity.type
_entity.pdbx_description
1 polymer ?
#
loop_
_entity_poly.entity_id
_entity_poly.type
_entity_poly.pdbx_seq_one_letter_code
_entity_poly.pdbx_strand_id
1 'polypeptide(L)'
;YTQIPTFLKQVENFLDPSSLEVAWEILIEDNQPTNPSDLANLLFSEISAVTSYASYCLLSSDKIYFKQKGDLYEPRSNSQVSELKHQAEAAAQRARLIEEFQNKLTTKLAGGEVTWTPSDRSRLDCLERYALNGDETTDKAAAQELLNFAKRPKNEQAAFQMLVDLGIWSEHENLNLLRSQIPIRFANELIAAAQECFTAPISDHMGDLRRDLTHLHVYTIDDISTTEIDDGLSIETLADGR
;
A
#
# COMPACT_ATOMS: atom_id res chain seq x y z
N TYR A 1 -6.41 52.80 -5.07
CA TYR A 1 -6.34 51.36 -4.74
C TYR A 1 -7.04 50.43 -5.74
N THR A 2 -7.82 50.93 -6.71
CA THR A 2 -8.58 50.12 -7.70
C THR A 2 -7.78 49.54 -8.87
N GLN A 3 -6.49 49.88 -9.03
CA GLN A 3 -5.67 49.46 -10.18
C GLN A 3 -4.91 48.14 -9.97
N ILE A 4 -4.71 47.71 -8.72
CA ILE A 4 -3.93 46.48 -8.40
C ILE A 4 -4.63 45.21 -8.90
N PRO A 5 -5.95 45.00 -8.71
CA PRO A 5 -6.62 43.80 -9.21
C PRO A 5 -6.59 43.70 -10.74
N THR A 6 -6.74 44.84 -11.43
CA THR A 6 -6.67 44.91 -12.90
C THR A 6 -5.28 44.54 -13.40
N PHE A 7 -4.23 45.02 -12.73
CA PHE A 7 -2.84 44.67 -13.05
C PHE A 7 -2.57 43.18 -12.86
N LEU A 8 -2.97 42.59 -11.73
CA LEU A 8 -2.77 41.15 -11.47
C LEU A 8 -3.50 40.28 -12.51
N LYS A 9 -4.70 40.67 -12.94
CA LYS A 9 -5.43 39.98 -14.00
C LYS A 9 -4.72 40.04 -15.35
N GLN A 10 -3.98 41.10 -15.64
CA GLN A 10 -3.16 41.18 -16.85
C GLN A 10 -1.94 40.24 -16.76
N VAL A 11 -1.33 40.13 -15.57
CA VAL A 11 -0.19 39.25 -15.30
C VAL A 11 -0.57 37.77 -15.47
N GLU A 12 -1.76 37.36 -15.03
CA GLU A 12 -2.24 35.97 -15.16
C GLU A 12 -2.18 35.44 -16.60
N ASN A 13 -2.40 36.29 -17.61
CA ASN A 13 -2.33 35.89 -19.02
C ASN A 13 -0.91 35.47 -19.47
N PHE A 14 0.12 35.85 -18.71
CA PHE A 14 1.52 35.58 -19.01
C PHE A 14 2.13 34.51 -18.08
N LEU A 15 1.37 33.99 -17.13
CA LEU A 15 1.84 32.96 -16.20
C LEU A 15 1.69 31.56 -16.82
N ASP A 16 2.63 31.18 -17.68
CA ASP A 16 2.77 29.82 -18.19
C ASP A 16 4.07 29.18 -17.66
N PRO A 17 3.98 28.20 -16.74
CA PRO A 17 5.16 27.50 -16.22
C PRO A 17 5.95 26.74 -17.28
N SER A 18 5.33 26.32 -18.38
CA SER A 18 6.02 25.58 -19.44
C SER A 18 6.99 26.46 -20.25
N SER A 19 6.73 27.77 -20.27
CA SER A 19 7.61 28.77 -20.89
C SER A 19 9.01 28.83 -20.26
N LEU A 20 9.16 28.48 -18.97
CA LEU A 20 10.46 28.46 -18.29
C LEU A 20 11.42 27.41 -18.83
N GLU A 21 10.91 26.27 -19.30
CA GLU A 21 11.73 25.23 -19.91
C GLU A 21 12.40 25.74 -21.18
N VAL A 22 11.63 26.41 -22.04
CA VAL A 22 12.12 27.00 -23.28
C VAL A 22 13.17 28.07 -22.99
N ALA A 23 12.91 28.97 -22.04
CA ALA A 23 13.89 29.98 -21.64
C ALA A 23 15.17 29.35 -21.06
N TRP A 24 15.03 28.27 -20.30
CA TRP A 24 16.17 27.56 -19.74
C TRP A 24 17.02 26.89 -20.81
N GLU A 25 16.41 26.23 -21.81
CA GLU A 25 17.11 25.62 -22.94
C GLU A 25 17.95 26.64 -23.71
N ILE A 26 17.46 27.87 -23.86
CA ILE A 26 18.20 28.96 -24.52
C ILE A 26 19.35 29.48 -23.64
N LEU A 27 19.07 29.75 -22.36
CA LEU A 27 20.02 30.41 -21.47
C LEU A 27 21.14 29.47 -20.97
N ILE A 28 20.93 28.16 -20.98
CA ILE A 28 21.93 27.19 -20.54
C ILE A 28 23.08 26.99 -21.54
N GLU A 29 22.87 27.23 -22.84
CA GLU A 29 23.91 27.04 -23.88
C GLU A 29 25.18 27.86 -23.57
N ASP A 30 24.98 29.12 -23.18
CA ASP A 30 26.03 30.06 -22.82
C ASP A 30 26.15 30.28 -21.29
N ASN A 31 25.41 29.51 -20.49
CA ASN A 31 25.30 29.67 -19.04
C ASN A 31 25.00 31.13 -18.62
N GLN A 32 24.08 31.78 -19.31
CA GLN A 32 23.77 33.18 -19.12
C GLN A 32 22.82 33.37 -17.92
N PRO A 33 23.19 34.17 -16.91
CA PRO A 33 22.27 34.56 -15.86
C PRO A 33 21.20 35.52 -16.41
N THR A 34 20.00 35.46 -15.85
CA THR A 34 18.88 36.33 -16.23
C THR A 34 18.30 37.07 -15.02
N ASN A 35 17.57 38.14 -15.29
CA ASN A 35 16.73 38.84 -14.32
C ASN A 35 15.29 38.91 -14.87
N PRO A 36 14.30 39.32 -14.06
CA PRO A 36 12.91 39.36 -14.52
C PRO A 36 12.66 40.20 -15.78
N SER A 37 13.42 41.29 -15.99
CA SER A 37 13.28 42.13 -17.18
C SER A 37 13.84 41.45 -18.43
N ASP A 38 15.01 40.83 -18.32
CA ASP A 38 15.66 40.12 -19.42
C ASP A 38 14.87 38.87 -19.81
N LEU A 39 14.35 38.14 -18.82
CA LEU A 39 13.47 37.00 -19.05
C LEU A 39 12.15 37.44 -19.69
N ALA A 40 11.60 38.59 -19.32
CA ALA A 40 10.38 39.12 -19.94
C ALA A 40 10.59 39.44 -21.42
N ASN A 41 11.73 40.01 -21.77
CA ASN A 41 12.11 40.23 -23.16
C ASN A 41 12.27 38.91 -23.92
N LEU A 42 12.90 37.90 -23.29
CA LEU A 42 13.11 36.59 -23.91
C LEU A 42 11.79 35.83 -24.15
N LEU A 43 10.90 35.81 -23.16
CA LEU A 43 9.66 35.03 -23.20
C LEU A 43 8.54 35.72 -23.99
N PHE A 44 8.43 37.04 -23.87
CA PHE A 44 7.28 37.79 -24.37
C PHE A 44 7.63 38.81 -25.45
N SER A 45 8.93 39.00 -25.75
CA SER A 45 9.41 40.06 -26.64
C SER A 45 8.95 41.47 -26.22
N GLU A 46 8.62 41.65 -24.94
CA GLU A 46 8.11 42.90 -24.38
C GLU A 46 8.63 43.08 -22.94
N ILE A 47 9.19 44.25 -22.66
CA ILE A 47 9.57 44.69 -21.32
C ILE A 47 8.54 45.71 -20.86
N SER A 48 7.59 45.29 -20.04
CA SER A 48 6.63 46.15 -19.36
C SER A 48 6.48 45.74 -17.90
N ALA A 49 5.88 46.61 -17.08
CA ALA A 49 5.66 46.30 -15.67
C ALA A 49 4.89 44.98 -15.47
N VAL A 50 4.00 44.64 -16.39
CA VAL A 50 3.22 43.39 -16.38
C VAL A 50 4.12 42.20 -16.69
N THR A 51 4.87 42.23 -17.79
CA THR A 51 5.70 41.10 -18.24
C THR A 51 6.88 40.86 -17.30
N SER A 52 7.54 41.92 -16.81
CA SER A 52 8.62 41.79 -15.82
C SER A 52 8.12 41.20 -14.49
N TYR A 53 6.91 41.58 -14.06
CA TYR A 53 6.33 40.98 -12.85
C TYR A 53 5.92 39.52 -13.08
N ALA A 54 5.37 39.17 -14.25
CA ALA A 54 5.07 37.79 -14.62
C ALA A 54 6.33 36.92 -14.63
N SER A 55 7.41 37.39 -15.25
CA SER A 55 8.72 36.72 -15.26
C SER A 55 9.31 36.57 -13.86
N TYR A 56 9.15 37.57 -12.98
CA TYR A 56 9.53 37.45 -11.58
C TYR A 56 8.72 36.36 -10.86
N CYS A 57 7.41 36.31 -11.06
CA CYS A 57 6.55 35.28 -10.48
C CYS A 57 6.95 33.86 -10.96
N LEU A 58 7.26 33.71 -12.25
CA LEU A 58 7.73 32.45 -12.83
C LEU A 58 9.08 32.03 -12.21
N LEU A 59 10.06 32.93 -12.18
CA LEU A 59 11.39 32.64 -11.61
C LEU A 59 11.37 32.37 -10.10
N SER A 60 10.54 33.11 -9.35
CA SER A 60 10.45 32.96 -7.89
C SER A 60 9.71 31.69 -7.46
N SER A 61 8.78 31.20 -8.29
CA SER A 61 8.08 29.93 -8.05
C SER A 61 8.80 28.73 -8.63
N ASP A 62 9.79 28.94 -9.51
CA ASP A 62 10.59 27.88 -10.10
C ASP A 62 11.45 27.13 -9.07
N LYS A 63 11.40 25.81 -9.16
CA LYS A 63 12.23 24.90 -8.37
C LYS A 63 13.07 23.97 -9.24
N ILE A 64 12.92 24.04 -10.56
CA ILE A 64 13.44 23.06 -11.50
C ILE A 64 14.54 23.68 -12.36
N TYR A 65 14.29 24.80 -13.03
CA TYR A 65 15.16 25.29 -14.12
C TYR A 65 16.20 26.34 -13.69
N PHE A 66 15.86 27.30 -12.84
CA PHE A 66 16.69 28.42 -12.42
C PHE A 66 16.94 28.48 -10.91
N LYS A 67 18.16 28.85 -10.52
CA LYS A 67 18.54 29.07 -9.12
C LYS A 67 18.83 30.54 -8.89
N GLN A 68 18.21 31.13 -7.86
CA GLN A 68 18.49 32.51 -7.45
C GLN A 68 19.90 32.65 -6.85
N LYS A 69 20.62 33.68 -7.29
CA LYS A 69 21.94 34.08 -6.79
C LYS A 69 22.05 35.60 -6.75
N GLY A 70 21.76 36.15 -5.57
CA GLY A 70 21.60 37.60 -5.41
C GLY A 70 20.38 38.10 -6.18
N ASP A 71 20.58 39.09 -7.03
CA ASP A 71 19.54 39.71 -7.85
C ASP A 71 19.33 39.01 -9.21
N LEU A 72 20.14 37.99 -9.51
CA LEU A 72 20.10 37.24 -10.78
C LEU A 72 19.66 35.79 -10.55
N TYR A 73 19.21 35.16 -11.63
CA TYR A 73 18.83 33.76 -11.71
C TYR A 73 19.77 33.04 -12.68
N GLU A 74 20.47 32.02 -12.20
CA GLU A 74 21.36 31.20 -13.03
C GLU A 74 20.62 29.94 -13.50
N PRO A 75 20.73 29.55 -14.79
CA PRO A 75 20.16 28.30 -15.27
C PRO A 75 20.89 27.11 -14.60
N ARG A 76 20.13 26.11 -14.13
CA ARG A 76 20.68 24.88 -13.55
C ARG A 76 21.25 23.99 -14.66
N SER A 77 22.23 23.14 -14.34
CA SER A 77 22.78 22.22 -15.34
C SER A 77 21.75 21.17 -15.79
N ASN A 78 21.94 20.61 -16.98
CA ASN A 78 21.15 19.47 -17.48
C ASN A 78 21.02 18.33 -16.45
N SER A 79 22.12 18.00 -15.76
CA SER A 79 22.13 16.98 -14.71
C SER A 79 21.27 17.35 -13.51
N GLN A 80 21.31 18.62 -13.07
CA GLN A 80 20.50 19.11 -11.95
C GLN A 80 19.01 19.14 -12.31
N VAL A 81 18.65 19.62 -13.50
CA VAL A 81 17.26 19.67 -13.97
C VAL A 81 16.69 18.26 -14.08
N SER A 82 17.44 17.33 -14.68
CA SER A 82 17.01 15.93 -14.81
C SER A 82 16.75 15.28 -13.45
N GLU A 83 17.67 15.44 -12.50
CA GLU A 83 17.49 14.93 -11.13
C GLU A 83 16.29 15.56 -10.43
N LEU A 84 16.11 16.89 -10.53
CA LEU A 84 14.98 17.59 -9.91
C LEU A 84 13.63 17.17 -10.52
N LYS A 85 13.56 17.01 -11.85
CA LYS A 85 12.36 16.50 -12.54
C LYS A 85 12.03 15.08 -12.07
N HIS A 86 13.03 14.19 -12.05
CA HIS A 86 12.84 12.82 -11.58
C HIS A 86 12.38 12.77 -10.11
N GLN A 87 12.98 13.57 -9.22
CA GLN A 87 12.55 13.67 -7.83
C GLN A 87 11.12 14.20 -7.69
N ALA A 88 10.75 15.22 -8.47
CA ALA A 88 9.41 15.80 -8.47
C ALA A 88 8.36 14.80 -8.98
N GLU A 89 8.66 14.08 -10.06
CA GLU A 89 7.79 13.03 -10.59
C GLU A 89 7.60 11.90 -9.57
N ALA A 90 8.70 11.40 -8.99
CA ALA A 90 8.64 10.36 -7.97
C ALA A 90 7.87 10.82 -6.72
N ALA A 91 7.98 12.09 -6.33
CA ALA A 91 7.18 12.67 -5.24
C ALA A 91 5.69 12.75 -5.61
N ALA A 92 5.36 13.20 -6.82
CA ALA A 92 3.98 13.30 -7.31
C ALA A 92 3.32 11.92 -7.42
N GLN A 93 4.04 10.92 -7.95
CA GLN A 93 3.56 9.53 -8.00
C GLN A 93 3.29 8.98 -6.59
N ARG A 94 4.22 9.19 -5.65
CA ARG A 94 4.02 8.78 -4.25
C ARG A 94 2.80 9.45 -3.62
N ALA A 95 2.62 10.76 -3.84
CA ALA A 95 1.47 11.49 -3.33
C ALA A 95 0.14 10.94 -3.89
N ARG A 96 0.07 10.67 -5.20
CA ARG A 96 -1.12 10.05 -5.82
C ARG A 96 -1.45 8.69 -5.22
N LEU A 97 -0.46 7.82 -5.04
CA LEU A 97 -0.68 6.49 -4.44
C LEU A 97 -1.19 6.59 -3.00
N ILE A 98 -0.72 7.57 -2.23
CA ILE A 98 -1.20 7.82 -0.87
C ILE A 98 -2.66 8.31 -0.90
N GLU A 99 -2.97 9.25 -1.79
CA GLU A 99 -4.33 9.79 -1.95
C GLU A 99 -5.32 8.70 -2.40
N GLU A 100 -4.94 7.88 -3.38
CA GLU A 100 -5.73 6.73 -3.83
C GLU A 100 -6.00 5.75 -2.68
N PHE A 101 -4.98 5.42 -1.89
CA PHE A 101 -5.13 4.55 -0.72
C PHE A 101 -6.07 5.16 0.32
N GLN A 102 -5.94 6.46 0.61
CA GLN A 102 -6.81 7.18 1.54
C GLN A 102 -8.28 7.21 1.07
N ASN A 103 -8.50 7.39 -0.24
CA ASN A 103 -9.83 7.36 -0.84
C ASN A 103 -10.45 5.95 -0.75
N LYS A 104 -9.66 4.90 -1.01
CA LYS A 104 -10.08 3.51 -0.81
C LYS A 104 -10.46 3.23 0.64
N LEU A 105 -9.63 3.67 1.58
CA LEU A 105 -9.87 3.47 3.01
C LEU A 105 -11.15 4.16 3.46
N THR A 106 -11.36 5.41 3.02
CA THR A 106 -12.60 6.16 3.30
C THR A 106 -13.83 5.47 2.69
N THR A 107 -13.73 5.02 1.45
CA THR A 107 -14.82 4.32 0.74
C THR A 107 -15.20 3.03 1.45
N LYS A 108 -14.20 2.22 1.84
CA LYS A 108 -14.45 0.95 2.52
C LYS A 108 -15.07 1.16 3.90
N LEU A 109 -14.57 2.12 4.69
CA LEU A 109 -15.13 2.46 5.99
C LEU A 109 -16.56 3.01 5.92
N ALA A 110 -16.96 3.59 4.77
CA ALA A 110 -18.34 4.00 4.51
C ALA A 110 -19.25 2.84 4.05
N GLY A 111 -18.74 1.60 4.00
CA GLY A 111 -19.47 0.41 3.55
C GLY A 111 -19.39 0.14 2.05
N GLY A 112 -18.58 0.90 1.30
CA GLY A 112 -18.36 0.65 -0.12
C GLY A 112 -17.49 -0.58 -0.41
N GLU A 113 -17.61 -1.13 -1.61
CA GLU A 113 -16.70 -2.17 -2.07
C GLU A 113 -15.39 -1.59 -2.60
N VAL A 114 -14.28 -2.21 -2.22
CA VAL A 114 -12.93 -1.78 -2.58
C VAL A 114 -12.07 -3.01 -2.80
N THR A 115 -11.27 -2.97 -3.86
CA THR A 115 -10.23 -3.97 -4.13
C THR A 115 -8.88 -3.46 -3.65
N TRP A 116 -8.33 -4.15 -2.66
CA TRP A 116 -6.99 -3.89 -2.12
C TRP A 116 -5.92 -4.40 -3.08
N THR A 117 -5.01 -3.52 -3.49
CA THR A 117 -3.82 -3.91 -4.26
C THR A 117 -2.75 -4.50 -3.33
N PRO A 118 -1.73 -5.19 -3.86
CA PRO A 118 -0.59 -5.64 -3.04
C PRO A 118 0.10 -4.50 -2.26
N SER A 119 0.17 -3.31 -2.87
CA SER A 119 0.74 -2.13 -2.21
C SER A 119 -0.15 -1.61 -1.08
N ASP A 120 -1.47 -1.70 -1.23
CA ASP A 120 -2.43 -1.35 -0.16
C ASP A 120 -2.33 -2.34 0.99
N ARG A 121 -2.24 -3.64 0.69
CA ARG A 121 -2.08 -4.70 1.69
C ARG A 121 -0.82 -4.51 2.53
N SER A 122 0.32 -4.25 1.89
CA SER A 122 1.56 -3.95 2.62
C SER A 122 1.44 -2.75 3.57
N ARG A 123 0.61 -1.74 3.22
CA ARG A 123 0.30 -0.63 4.14
C ARG A 123 -0.63 -1.05 5.27
N LEU A 124 -1.54 -1.99 5.05
CA LEU A 124 -2.46 -2.48 6.08
C LEU A 124 -1.78 -3.45 7.06
N ASP A 125 -0.71 -4.13 6.64
CA ASP A 125 0.07 -5.02 7.52
C ASP A 125 0.58 -4.31 8.78
N CYS A 126 0.92 -3.01 8.69
CA CYS A 126 1.36 -2.24 9.86
C CYS A 126 0.26 -2.19 10.94
N LEU A 127 -1.01 -2.08 10.51
CA LEU A 127 -2.17 -2.04 11.37
C LEU A 127 -2.43 -3.41 11.99
N GLU A 128 -2.25 -4.49 11.23
CA GLU A 128 -2.34 -5.87 11.74
C GLU A 128 -1.28 -6.11 12.83
N ARG A 129 -0.01 -5.78 12.56
CA ARG A 129 1.08 -5.94 13.54
C ARG A 129 0.85 -5.10 14.79
N TYR A 130 0.31 -3.89 14.64
CA TYR A 130 -0.04 -3.03 15.78
C TYR A 130 -1.24 -3.57 16.58
N ALA A 131 -2.26 -4.12 15.93
CA ALA A 131 -3.38 -4.76 16.63
C ALA A 131 -2.95 -6.01 17.39
N LEU A 132 -1.96 -6.77 16.89
CA LEU A 132 -1.46 -7.97 17.54
C LEU A 132 -0.49 -7.67 18.69
N ASN A 133 0.48 -6.78 18.48
CA ASN A 133 1.64 -6.62 19.37
C ASN A 133 1.68 -5.24 20.07
N GLY A 134 0.74 -4.35 19.76
CA GLY A 134 0.68 -3.04 20.37
C GLY A 134 1.95 -2.23 20.22
N ASP A 135 2.42 -1.69 21.34
CA ASP A 135 3.61 -0.84 21.36
C ASP A 135 4.94 -1.57 21.08
N GLU A 136 4.95 -2.90 21.02
CA GLU A 136 6.15 -3.68 20.73
C GLU A 136 6.50 -3.75 19.23
N THR A 137 5.60 -3.32 18.33
CA THR A 137 5.88 -3.34 16.89
C THR A 137 6.73 -2.14 16.44
N THR A 138 7.65 -2.39 15.50
CA THR A 138 8.39 -1.33 14.76
C THR A 138 7.47 -0.45 13.93
N ASP A 139 6.26 -0.94 13.61
CA ASP A 139 5.32 -0.33 12.69
C ASP A 139 4.31 0.61 13.40
N LYS A 140 4.48 0.84 14.71
CA LYS A 140 3.60 1.66 15.55
C LYS A 140 3.27 3.02 14.93
N ALA A 141 4.27 3.74 14.45
CA ALA A 141 4.07 5.10 13.91
C ALA A 141 3.15 5.08 12.68
N ALA A 142 3.39 4.17 11.74
CA ALA A 142 2.58 4.02 10.52
C ALA A 142 1.13 3.60 10.86
N ALA A 143 0.96 2.63 11.78
CA ALA A 143 -0.36 2.22 12.22
C ALA A 143 -1.14 3.36 12.89
N GLN A 144 -0.48 4.14 13.73
CA GLN A 144 -1.09 5.30 14.40
C GLN A 144 -1.44 6.44 13.44
N GLU A 145 -0.71 6.61 12.34
CA GLU A 145 -1.09 7.53 11.27
C GLU A 145 -2.37 7.09 10.56
N LEU A 146 -2.53 5.78 10.28
CA LEU A 146 -3.77 5.24 9.71
C LEU A 146 -4.96 5.42 10.65
N LEU A 147 -4.78 5.14 11.94
CA LEU A 147 -5.81 5.35 12.96
C LEU A 147 -6.18 6.83 13.06
N ASN A 148 -5.19 7.72 13.03
CA ASN A 148 -5.41 9.17 13.07
C ASN A 148 -6.19 9.65 11.84
N PHE A 149 -5.83 9.16 10.65
CA PHE A 149 -6.56 9.45 9.42
C PHE A 149 -8.03 8.99 9.51
N ALA A 150 -8.26 7.79 10.06
CA ALA A 150 -9.59 7.25 10.31
C ALA A 150 -10.31 7.87 11.52
N LYS A 151 -9.70 8.87 12.20
CA LYS A 151 -10.21 9.53 13.41
C LYS A 151 -10.51 8.55 14.56
N ARG A 152 -9.66 7.53 14.71
CA ARG A 152 -9.76 6.50 15.74
C ARG A 152 -8.72 6.71 16.84
N PRO A 153 -8.97 6.23 18.07
CA PRO A 153 -7.98 6.20 19.13
C PRO A 153 -6.71 5.44 18.69
N LYS A 154 -5.54 5.87 19.18
CA LYS A 154 -4.24 5.25 18.88
C LYS A 154 -3.95 4.11 19.87
N ASN A 155 -4.74 3.03 19.79
CA ASN A 155 -4.56 1.84 20.62
C ASN A 155 -4.87 0.55 19.85
N GLU A 156 -4.45 -0.58 20.41
CA GLU A 156 -4.60 -1.92 19.81
C GLU A 156 -6.06 -2.27 19.51
N GLN A 157 -6.97 -1.94 20.43
CA GLN A 157 -8.40 -2.24 20.26
C GLN A 157 -9.00 -1.49 19.06
N ALA A 158 -8.62 -0.22 18.87
CA ALA A 158 -9.07 0.56 17.73
C ALA A 158 -8.47 0.07 16.41
N ALA A 159 -7.24 -0.45 16.44
CA ALA A 159 -6.60 -1.11 15.30
C ALA A 159 -7.34 -2.40 14.92
N PHE A 160 -7.63 -3.26 15.91
CA PHE A 160 -8.45 -4.44 15.71
C PHE A 160 -9.81 -4.09 15.09
N GLN A 161 -10.54 -3.14 15.70
CA GLN A 161 -11.85 -2.74 15.18
C GLN A 161 -11.75 -2.17 13.77
N MET A 162 -10.68 -1.45 13.45
CA MET A 162 -10.47 -0.93 12.10
C MET A 162 -10.24 -2.06 11.09
N LEU A 163 -9.50 -3.11 11.45
CA LEU A 163 -9.31 -4.28 10.58
C LEU A 163 -10.62 -5.05 10.35
N VAL A 164 -11.47 -5.14 11.37
CA VAL A 164 -12.83 -5.72 11.26
C VAL A 164 -13.69 -4.87 10.33
N ASP A 165 -13.74 -3.55 10.53
CA ASP A 165 -14.56 -2.64 9.71
C ASP A 165 -14.09 -2.58 8.24
N LEU A 166 -12.79 -2.82 7.99
CA LEU A 166 -12.24 -2.94 6.64
C LEU A 166 -12.52 -4.32 6.00
N GLY A 167 -13.08 -5.27 6.75
CA GLY A 167 -13.34 -6.64 6.31
C GLY A 167 -12.06 -7.46 6.11
N ILE A 168 -10.98 -7.10 6.81
CA ILE A 168 -9.70 -7.80 6.78
C ILE A 168 -9.70 -8.93 7.81
N TRP A 169 -10.23 -8.66 9.01
CA TRP A 169 -10.44 -9.63 10.07
C TRP A 169 -11.91 -9.82 10.38
N SER A 170 -12.25 -10.94 11.01
CA SER A 170 -13.58 -11.18 11.56
C SER A 170 -13.72 -10.64 12.99
N GLU A 171 -14.95 -10.42 13.46
CA GLU A 171 -15.22 -10.02 14.86
C GLU A 171 -14.69 -11.06 15.87
N HIS A 172 -14.62 -12.32 15.46
CA HIS A 172 -14.16 -13.44 16.29
C HIS A 172 -12.78 -13.95 15.85
N GLU A 173 -11.95 -13.08 15.29
CA GLU A 173 -10.62 -13.45 14.83
C GLU A 173 -9.76 -13.97 15.98
N ASN A 174 -9.13 -15.14 15.80
CA ASN A 174 -8.28 -15.73 16.83
C ASN A 174 -6.90 -15.05 16.84
N LEU A 175 -6.79 -13.97 17.60
CA LEU A 175 -5.56 -13.18 17.71
C LEU A 175 -4.37 -13.98 18.27
N ASN A 176 -4.62 -14.99 19.11
CA ASN A 176 -3.54 -15.83 19.64
C ASN A 176 -2.93 -16.70 18.54
N LEU A 177 -3.76 -17.21 17.62
CA LEU A 177 -3.27 -17.93 16.45
C LEU A 177 -2.45 -17.02 15.54
N LEU A 178 -2.92 -15.80 15.28
CA LEU A 178 -2.17 -14.83 14.47
C LEU A 178 -0.82 -14.46 15.12
N ARG A 179 -0.79 -14.24 16.43
CA ARG A 179 0.44 -13.98 17.19
C ARG A 179 1.42 -15.15 17.15
N SER A 180 0.92 -16.38 17.13
CA SER A 180 1.76 -17.58 17.09
C SER A 180 2.52 -17.74 15.78
N GLN A 181 2.14 -16.99 14.72
CA GLN A 181 2.70 -17.09 13.37
C GLN A 181 2.73 -18.52 12.84
N ILE A 182 1.83 -19.39 13.34
CA ILE A 182 1.72 -20.76 12.88
C ILE A 182 1.31 -20.71 11.40
N PRO A 183 2.07 -21.38 10.50
CA PRO A 183 1.70 -21.45 9.10
C PRO A 183 0.33 -22.10 8.94
N ILE A 184 -0.66 -21.31 8.53
CA ILE A 184 -2.01 -21.78 8.20
C ILE A 184 -2.12 -22.29 6.76
N ARG A 185 -1.01 -22.27 6.02
CA ARG A 185 -0.91 -22.80 4.65
C ARG A 185 0.17 -23.87 4.62
N PHE A 186 -0.15 -25.00 4.01
CA PHE A 186 0.84 -26.04 3.75
C PHE A 186 1.77 -25.62 2.61
N ALA A 187 3.03 -26.04 2.69
CA ALA A 187 3.99 -25.86 1.61
C ALA A 187 3.52 -26.59 0.34
N ASN A 188 3.84 -26.06 -0.84
CA ASN A 188 3.36 -26.64 -2.11
C ASN A 188 3.85 -28.08 -2.30
N GLU A 189 5.03 -28.40 -1.80
CA GLU A 189 5.61 -29.74 -1.83
C GLU A 189 4.77 -30.75 -1.03
N LEU A 190 4.24 -30.34 0.13
CA LEU A 190 3.34 -31.16 0.94
C LEU A 190 1.99 -31.35 0.26
N ILE A 191 1.46 -30.30 -0.38
CA ILE A 191 0.21 -30.38 -1.14
C ILE A 191 0.38 -31.34 -2.32
N ALA A 192 1.49 -31.26 -3.05
CA ALA A 192 1.81 -32.16 -4.15
C ALA A 192 1.94 -33.61 -3.67
N ALA A 193 2.68 -33.87 -2.59
CA ALA A 193 2.81 -35.20 -2.02
C ALA A 193 1.45 -35.78 -1.56
N ALA A 194 0.58 -34.96 -0.95
CA ALA A 194 -0.76 -35.39 -0.59
C ALA A 194 -1.60 -35.76 -1.83
N GLN A 195 -1.52 -34.96 -2.91
CA GLN A 195 -2.19 -35.27 -4.18
C GLN A 195 -1.67 -36.57 -4.81
N GLU A 196 -0.36 -36.83 -4.74
CA GLU A 196 0.21 -38.11 -5.18
C GLU A 196 -0.38 -39.27 -4.41
N CYS A 197 -0.48 -39.18 -3.07
CA CYS A 197 -1.11 -40.22 -2.25
C CYS A 197 -2.59 -40.48 -2.62
N PHE A 198 -3.35 -39.43 -2.96
CA PHE A 198 -4.73 -39.57 -3.40
C PHE A 198 -4.86 -40.22 -4.78
N THR A 199 -3.96 -39.90 -5.71
CA THR A 199 -4.01 -40.39 -7.10
C THR A 199 -3.40 -41.78 -7.27
N ALA A 200 -2.48 -42.17 -6.39
CA ALA A 200 -1.80 -43.46 -6.38
C ALA A 200 -1.92 -44.12 -4.99
N PRO A 201 -3.10 -44.61 -4.61
CA PRO A 201 -3.29 -45.27 -3.32
C PRO A 201 -2.37 -46.49 -3.20
N ILE A 202 -1.74 -46.62 -2.03
CA ILE A 202 -0.82 -47.72 -1.73
C ILE A 202 -1.62 -49.02 -1.73
N SER A 203 -1.16 -50.02 -2.48
CA SER A 203 -1.78 -51.34 -2.48
C SER A 203 -1.63 -52.02 -1.11
N ASP A 204 -2.70 -52.62 -0.59
CA ASP A 204 -2.66 -53.35 0.68
C ASP A 204 -1.93 -54.69 0.49
N HIS A 205 -0.62 -54.66 0.63
CA HIS A 205 0.23 -55.86 0.52
C HIS A 205 0.08 -56.82 1.70
N MET A 206 -0.64 -56.43 2.76
CA MET A 206 -0.82 -57.21 3.98
C MET A 206 -2.19 -57.91 4.04
N GLY A 207 -3.00 -57.84 2.99
CA GLY A 207 -4.36 -58.42 2.96
C GLY A 207 -4.39 -59.88 3.41
N ASP A 208 -3.44 -60.70 2.96
CA ASP A 208 -3.34 -62.13 3.30
C ASP A 208 -2.96 -62.40 4.77
N LEU A 209 -2.45 -61.39 5.48
CA LEU A 209 -2.07 -61.49 6.90
C LEU A 209 -3.20 -61.02 7.84
N ARG A 210 -4.27 -60.42 7.30
CA ARG A 210 -5.39 -59.90 8.09
C ARG A 210 -6.35 -61.04 8.44
N ARG A 211 -6.75 -61.11 9.71
CA ARG A 211 -7.84 -61.99 10.14
C ARG A 211 -9.18 -61.33 9.86
N ASP A 212 -10.06 -62.01 9.15
CA ASP A 212 -11.42 -61.54 8.90
C ASP A 212 -12.29 -61.67 10.17
N LEU A 213 -12.72 -60.53 10.70
CA LEU A 213 -13.63 -60.40 11.85
C LEU A 213 -14.92 -59.66 11.46
N THR A 214 -15.24 -59.53 10.18
CA THR A 214 -16.40 -58.75 9.67
C THR A 214 -17.76 -59.29 10.11
N HIS A 215 -17.80 -60.51 10.67
CA HIS A 215 -18.98 -61.09 11.30
C HIS A 215 -19.30 -60.50 12.69
N LEU A 216 -18.32 -59.86 13.34
CA LEU A 216 -18.52 -59.15 14.60
C LEU A 216 -19.06 -57.75 14.31
N HIS A 217 -20.08 -57.33 15.07
CA HIS A 217 -20.60 -55.98 14.97
C HIS A 217 -19.61 -55.00 15.61
N VAL A 218 -19.21 -53.96 14.87
CA VAL A 218 -18.28 -52.92 15.34
C VAL A 218 -19.08 -51.67 15.68
N TYR A 219 -18.89 -51.16 16.89
CA TYR A 219 -19.42 -49.88 17.35
C TYR A 219 -18.30 -48.84 17.38
N THR A 220 -18.57 -47.66 16.84
CA THR A 220 -17.71 -46.47 16.96
C THR A 220 -18.50 -45.45 17.79
N ILE A 221 -17.86 -44.79 18.76
CA ILE A 221 -18.55 -43.91 19.72
C ILE A 221 -17.86 -42.57 19.70
N ASP A 222 -18.43 -41.67 18.92
CA ASP A 222 -17.83 -40.39 18.56
C ASP A 222 -18.76 -39.20 18.86
N ASP A 223 -18.19 -38.00 18.87
CA ASP A 223 -18.96 -36.77 18.89
C ASP A 223 -19.66 -36.56 17.53
N ILE A 224 -20.78 -35.82 17.52
CA ILE A 224 -21.52 -35.53 16.28
C ILE A 224 -20.70 -34.74 15.25
N SER A 225 -19.68 -34.02 15.72
CA SER A 225 -18.76 -33.24 14.90
C SER A 225 -17.56 -34.03 14.36
N THR A 226 -17.37 -35.28 14.79
CA THR A 226 -16.25 -36.12 14.34
C THR A 226 -16.39 -36.44 12.86
N THR A 227 -15.35 -36.12 12.08
CA THR A 227 -15.31 -36.37 10.62
C THR A 227 -14.44 -37.54 10.22
N GLU A 228 -13.52 -37.96 11.08
CA GLU A 228 -12.59 -39.07 10.86
C GLU A 228 -12.73 -40.05 12.03
N ILE A 229 -12.97 -41.32 11.73
CA ILE A 229 -13.22 -42.36 12.72
C ILE A 229 -11.97 -43.25 12.78
N ASP A 230 -11.30 -43.23 13.92
CA ASP A 230 -10.01 -43.90 14.09
C ASP A 230 -10.13 -45.27 14.78
N ASP A 231 -11.17 -45.49 15.58
CA ASP A 231 -11.32 -46.67 16.41
C ASP A 231 -12.70 -47.34 16.29
N GLY A 232 -12.76 -48.58 16.77
CA GLY A 232 -13.97 -49.38 16.79
C GLY A 232 -13.89 -50.52 17.81
N LEU A 233 -15.02 -50.78 18.46
CA LEU A 233 -15.15 -51.79 19.50
C LEU A 233 -16.12 -52.88 19.06
N SER A 234 -15.70 -54.14 19.23
CA SER A 234 -16.55 -55.32 19.09
C SER A 234 -16.43 -56.21 20.32
N ILE A 235 -17.47 -57.00 20.58
CA ILE A 235 -17.48 -58.00 21.64
C ILE A 235 -17.94 -59.35 21.07
N GLU A 236 -17.25 -60.42 21.45
CA GLU A 236 -17.61 -61.81 21.17
C GLU A 236 -17.66 -62.54 22.50
N THR A 237 -18.72 -63.32 22.75
CA THR A 237 -18.81 -64.20 23.91
C THR A 237 -18.34 -65.59 23.52
N LEU A 238 -17.32 -66.10 24.22
CA LEU A 238 -16.75 -67.42 23.98
C LEU A 238 -17.65 -68.53 24.55
N ALA A 239 -17.44 -69.76 24.08
CA ALA A 239 -18.23 -70.92 24.50
C ALA A 239 -18.12 -71.23 26.00
N ASP A 240 -17.08 -70.75 26.69
CA ASP A 240 -16.89 -70.88 28.14
C ASP A 240 -17.45 -69.68 28.94
N GLY A 241 -18.18 -68.78 28.28
CA GLY A 241 -18.85 -67.63 28.90
C GLY A 241 -17.91 -66.45 29.19
N ARG A 242 -16.69 -66.47 28.66
CA ARG A 242 -15.75 -65.33 28.71
C ARG A 242 -15.95 -64.36 27.55
#